data_AF-E8LLK7-F1
#
_entry.id   AF-E8LLK7-F1
#
_cell.length_a   1.000
_cell.length_b   1.000
_cell.length_c   1.000
_cell.angle_alpha   90.00
_cell.angle_beta   90.00
_cell.angle_gamma   90.00
#
_symmetry.space_group_name_H-M   'P 1'
#
loop_
_entity.id
_entity.type
_entity.pdbx_description
1 polymer ?
#
loop_
_entity_poly.entity_id
_entity_poly.type
_entity_poly.pdbx_seq_one_letter_code
_entity_poly.pdbx_strand_id
1 'polypeptide(L)'
;MIMTREEILEKAKILNEADDYDALIVLLGRAYDESANDYVYGLELSRAFINKGNSVDEGFPFYVKANALLDNCALSGKDDPVWLYRKAYALYKLNLVEDAIIRLERAARFVDINSPISLLTINNLLLVCKKLEEKMKLKKLSSEDRQAFFTHINKHFGKSKLLFNADGVEFYEIEASEQHDYKMIVSLGVSALSMPVPQGFSEKENSKTELCVILPKKWEMNLNEERLSWPLKVLSSLCNYVLTEKAFVGFGFSFDNGKPFSSHTKFQGAMLTALGDYPKEAQNYQVADGFQVNLFQMVPLLPMEVAYRLNHSAQDLLNLFKLRHVALTPLFEGRPDVCESLTVKKV
;
A
#
# COMPACT_ATOMS: atom_id res chain seq x y z
N MET A 1 7.26 -5.27 -53.19
CA MET A 1 5.81 -5.36 -53.39
C MET A 1 5.16 -4.85 -52.11
N ILE A 2 4.26 -3.87 -52.20
CA ILE A 2 3.54 -3.36 -51.02
C ILE A 2 2.48 -4.41 -50.67
N MET A 3 2.48 -4.91 -49.44
CA MET A 3 1.49 -5.89 -48.99
C MET A 3 0.10 -5.24 -48.94
N THR A 4 -0.93 -5.99 -49.32
CA THR A 4 -2.33 -5.56 -49.16
C THR A 4 -2.74 -5.63 -47.68
N ARG A 5 -3.87 -4.99 -47.32
CA ARG A 5 -4.43 -5.06 -45.96
C ARG A 5 -4.69 -6.50 -45.51
N GLU A 6 -5.25 -7.32 -46.38
CA GLU A 6 -5.54 -8.74 -46.10
C GLU A 6 -4.25 -9.54 -45.87
N GLU A 7 -3.23 -9.32 -46.70
CA GLU A 7 -1.92 -9.97 -46.53
C GLU A 7 -1.24 -9.57 -45.21
N ILE A 8 -1.37 -8.30 -44.79
CA ILE A 8 -0.83 -7.81 -43.51
C ILE A 8 -1.54 -8.49 -42.34
N LEU A 9 -2.88 -8.55 -42.36
CA LEU A 9 -3.66 -9.15 -41.29
C LEU A 9 -3.45 -10.67 -41.18
N GLU A 10 -3.34 -11.38 -42.31
CA GLU A 10 -3.04 -12.81 -42.30
C GLU A 10 -1.63 -13.07 -41.74
N LYS A 11 -0.64 -12.29 -42.15
CA LYS A 11 0.71 -12.38 -41.58
C LYS A 11 0.72 -12.02 -40.09
N ALA A 12 -0.08 -11.05 -39.66
CA ALA A 12 -0.22 -10.68 -38.27
C ALA A 12 -0.79 -11.84 -37.42
N LYS A 13 -1.74 -12.59 -37.96
CA LYS A 13 -2.26 -13.81 -37.31
C LYS A 13 -1.18 -14.86 -37.13
N ILE A 14 -0.39 -15.15 -38.18
CA ILE A 14 0.72 -16.12 -38.12
C ILE A 14 1.75 -15.71 -37.06
N LEU A 15 2.15 -14.43 -37.04
CA LEU A 15 3.10 -13.93 -36.05
C LEU A 15 2.55 -13.99 -34.62
N ASN A 16 1.25 -13.72 -34.45
CA ASN A 16 0.59 -13.84 -33.16
C ASN A 16 0.54 -15.30 -32.67
N GLU A 17 0.26 -16.26 -33.55
CA GLU A 17 0.26 -17.70 -33.22
C GLU A 17 1.66 -18.24 -32.90
N ALA A 18 2.70 -17.61 -33.44
CA ALA A 18 4.11 -17.93 -33.17
C ALA A 18 4.69 -17.21 -31.94
N ASP A 19 3.88 -16.41 -31.23
CA ASP A 19 4.29 -15.53 -30.13
C ASP A 19 5.42 -14.53 -30.50
N ASP A 20 5.63 -14.25 -31.80
CA ASP A 20 6.61 -13.27 -32.28
C ASP A 20 6.02 -11.86 -32.24
N TYR A 21 5.82 -11.37 -31.02
CA TYR A 21 5.17 -10.09 -30.78
C TYR A 21 6.00 -8.89 -31.25
N ASP A 22 7.34 -9.01 -31.29
CA ASP A 22 8.20 -7.94 -31.77
C ASP A 22 8.03 -7.75 -33.29
N ALA A 23 8.08 -8.84 -34.07
CA ALA A 23 7.81 -8.75 -35.50
C ALA A 23 6.36 -8.33 -35.79
N LEU A 24 5.41 -8.77 -34.97
CA LEU A 24 4.00 -8.39 -35.08
C LEU A 24 3.81 -6.88 -34.88
N ILE A 25 4.41 -6.30 -33.83
CA ILE A 25 4.37 -4.85 -33.55
C ILE A 25 5.00 -4.07 -34.70
N VAL A 26 6.15 -4.52 -35.23
CA VAL A 26 6.79 -3.85 -36.37
C VAL A 26 5.93 -3.91 -37.62
N LEU A 27 5.32 -5.06 -37.92
CA LEU A 27 4.45 -5.25 -39.08
C LEU A 27 3.23 -4.33 -39.01
N LEU A 28 2.48 -4.39 -37.91
CA LEU A 28 1.26 -3.63 -37.72
C LEU A 28 1.55 -2.13 -37.53
N GLY A 29 2.62 -1.77 -36.84
CA GLY A 29 3.01 -0.38 -36.61
C GLY A 29 3.42 0.37 -37.88
N ARG A 30 3.97 -0.33 -38.89
CA ARG A 30 4.25 0.26 -40.21
C ARG A 30 2.98 0.48 -41.04
N ALA A 31 1.95 -0.32 -40.79
CA ALA A 31 0.69 -0.26 -41.51
C ALA A 31 -0.34 0.66 -40.84
N TYR A 32 -0.18 0.93 -39.55
CA TYR A 32 -1.08 1.76 -38.76
C TYR A 32 -0.89 3.24 -39.11
N ASP A 33 -1.95 3.85 -39.61
CA ASP A 33 -2.05 5.30 -39.80
C ASP A 33 -2.95 5.88 -38.71
N GLU A 34 -2.36 6.62 -37.79
CA GLU A 34 -3.05 7.26 -36.68
C GLU A 34 -4.07 8.32 -37.16
N SER A 35 -3.78 9.00 -38.28
CA SER A 35 -4.66 10.02 -38.84
C SER A 35 -5.93 9.44 -39.48
N ALA A 36 -5.86 8.18 -39.91
CA ALA A 36 -6.98 7.46 -40.51
C ALA A 36 -7.92 6.80 -39.47
N ASN A 37 -7.54 6.79 -38.19
CA ASN A 37 -8.25 6.12 -37.10
C ASN A 37 -8.67 4.68 -37.47
N ASP A 38 -7.75 3.90 -38.05
CA ASP A 38 -8.06 2.54 -38.51
C ASP A 38 -8.31 1.63 -37.32
N TYR A 39 -9.60 1.40 -37.06
CA TYR A 39 -10.09 0.64 -35.92
C TYR A 39 -9.52 -0.78 -35.86
N VAL A 40 -9.45 -1.48 -37.00
CA VAL A 40 -8.99 -2.88 -37.03
C VAL A 40 -7.50 -2.94 -36.71
N TYR A 41 -6.68 -2.08 -37.33
CA TYR A 41 -5.25 -2.06 -37.03
C TYR A 41 -4.97 -1.58 -35.61
N GLY A 42 -5.69 -0.58 -35.10
CA GLY A 42 -5.57 -0.15 -33.70
C GLY A 42 -5.91 -1.28 -32.71
N LEU A 43 -6.95 -2.07 -33.01
CA LEU A 43 -7.35 -3.20 -32.19
C LEU A 43 -6.29 -4.33 -32.23
N GLU A 44 -5.76 -4.68 -33.40
CA GLU A 44 -4.75 -5.74 -33.52
C GLU A 44 -3.38 -5.32 -32.97
N LEU A 45 -2.96 -4.06 -33.18
CA LEU A 45 -1.71 -3.53 -32.64
C LEU A 45 -1.78 -3.42 -31.11
N SER A 46 -2.91 -3.01 -30.54
CA SER A 46 -3.08 -3.02 -29.08
C SER A 46 -3.02 -4.43 -28.49
N ARG A 47 -3.54 -5.47 -29.18
CA ARG A 47 -3.36 -6.87 -28.76
C ARG A 47 -1.88 -7.26 -28.77
N ALA A 48 -1.15 -6.92 -29.83
CA ALA A 48 0.27 -7.21 -29.92
C ALA A 48 1.06 -6.60 -28.75
N PHE A 49 0.75 -5.35 -28.38
CA PHE A 49 1.33 -4.70 -27.22
C PHE A 49 0.94 -5.35 -25.89
N ILE A 50 -0.33 -5.73 -25.69
CA ILE A 50 -0.76 -6.44 -24.48
C ILE A 50 -0.02 -7.77 -24.34
N ASN A 51 0.07 -8.55 -25.42
CA ASN A 51 0.75 -9.83 -25.43
C ASN A 51 2.25 -9.68 -25.16
N LYS A 52 2.90 -8.69 -25.81
CA LYS A 52 4.30 -8.36 -25.52
C LYS A 52 4.51 -8.00 -24.05
N GLY A 53 3.65 -7.15 -23.49
CA GLY A 53 3.71 -6.78 -22.07
C GLY A 53 3.55 -7.98 -21.14
N ASN A 54 2.73 -8.97 -21.51
CA ASN A 54 2.57 -10.20 -20.73
C ASN A 54 3.76 -11.17 -20.85
N SER A 55 4.58 -11.04 -21.89
CA SER A 55 5.71 -11.94 -22.16
C SER A 55 7.04 -11.54 -21.51
N VAL A 56 7.08 -10.40 -20.82
CA VAL A 56 8.30 -9.81 -20.25
C VAL A 56 8.06 -9.30 -18.82
N ASP A 57 9.11 -9.23 -18.02
CA ASP A 57 9.03 -8.72 -16.64
C ASP A 57 8.69 -7.22 -16.59
N GLU A 58 9.28 -6.42 -17.49
CA GLU A 58 9.05 -4.98 -17.59
C GLU A 58 7.91 -4.65 -18.58
N GLY A 59 6.73 -5.22 -18.35
CA GLY A 59 5.57 -5.11 -19.26
C GLY A 59 4.91 -3.73 -19.33
N PHE A 60 5.12 -2.88 -18.32
CA PHE A 60 4.40 -1.60 -18.13
C PHE A 60 4.37 -0.68 -19.36
N PRO A 61 5.51 -0.40 -20.05
CA PRO A 61 5.51 0.48 -21.22
C PRO A 61 4.64 -0.01 -22.37
N PHE A 62 4.45 -1.33 -22.51
CA PHE A 62 3.63 -1.90 -23.57
C PHE A 62 2.13 -1.73 -23.27
N TYR A 63 1.72 -1.84 -22.01
CA TYR A 63 0.33 -1.57 -21.60
C TYR A 63 -0.05 -0.09 -21.78
N VAL A 64 0.89 0.84 -21.55
CA VAL A 64 0.70 2.28 -21.85
C VAL A 64 0.43 2.48 -23.34
N LYS A 65 1.24 1.86 -24.21
CA LYS A 65 1.05 1.95 -25.67
C LYS A 65 -0.28 1.34 -26.13
N ALA A 66 -0.64 0.17 -25.60
CA ALA A 66 -1.92 -0.47 -25.89
C ALA A 66 -3.10 0.43 -25.47
N ASN A 67 -3.02 1.02 -24.28
CA ASN A 67 -4.05 1.90 -23.76
C ASN A 67 -4.27 3.14 -24.65
N ALA A 68 -3.19 3.78 -25.10
CA ALA A 68 -3.22 4.95 -25.99
C ALA A 68 -3.85 4.62 -27.36
N LEU A 69 -3.46 3.51 -27.98
CA LEU A 69 -4.08 3.06 -29.24
C LEU A 69 -5.59 2.82 -29.09
N LEU A 70 -6.00 2.24 -27.97
CA LEU A 70 -7.41 2.00 -27.70
C LEU A 70 -8.17 3.29 -27.44
N ASP A 71 -7.55 4.33 -26.86
CA ASP A 71 -8.17 5.66 -26.70
C ASP A 71 -8.48 6.32 -28.05
N ASN A 72 -7.57 6.21 -29.03
CA ASN A 72 -7.79 6.73 -30.39
C ASN A 72 -9.06 6.10 -31.03
N CYS A 73 -9.33 4.85 -30.70
CA CYS A 73 -10.46 4.08 -31.21
C CYS A 73 -11.72 4.11 -30.33
N ALA A 74 -11.79 4.94 -29.29
CA ALA A 74 -12.83 4.86 -28.26
C ALA A 74 -14.26 5.06 -28.78
N LEU A 75 -14.46 5.95 -29.76
CA LEU A 75 -15.78 6.20 -30.34
C LEU A 75 -16.29 4.98 -31.12
N SER A 76 -15.41 4.33 -31.87
CA SER A 76 -15.72 3.15 -32.69
C SER A 76 -15.89 1.89 -31.82
N GLY A 77 -15.07 1.76 -30.76
CA GLY A 77 -15.05 0.59 -29.89
C GLY A 77 -16.04 0.62 -28.72
N LYS A 78 -16.79 1.72 -28.52
CA LYS A 78 -17.62 1.91 -27.32
C LYS A 78 -18.62 0.78 -27.02
N ASP A 79 -19.06 0.06 -28.04
CA ASP A 79 -20.01 -1.06 -27.94
C ASP A 79 -19.42 -2.39 -28.44
N ASP A 80 -18.13 -2.42 -28.80
CA ASP A 80 -17.43 -3.64 -29.22
C ASP A 80 -16.87 -4.40 -27.99
N PRO A 81 -17.33 -5.63 -27.72
CA PRO A 81 -16.87 -6.40 -26.57
C PRO A 81 -15.37 -6.72 -26.59
N VAL A 82 -14.74 -6.86 -27.75
CA VAL A 82 -13.30 -7.12 -27.89
C VAL A 82 -12.49 -5.88 -27.51
N TRP A 83 -12.89 -4.71 -28.01
CA TRP A 83 -12.24 -3.45 -27.62
C TRP A 83 -12.43 -3.15 -26.14
N LEU A 84 -13.67 -3.29 -25.64
CA LEU A 84 -13.98 -3.06 -24.23
C LEU A 84 -13.14 -3.94 -23.31
N TYR A 85 -12.98 -5.22 -23.66
CA TYR A 85 -12.12 -6.13 -22.90
C TYR A 85 -10.64 -5.76 -22.99
N ARG A 86 -10.09 -5.51 -24.19
CA ARG A 86 -8.67 -5.15 -24.35
C ARG A 86 -8.36 -3.83 -23.60
N LYS A 87 -9.28 -2.87 -23.64
CA LYS A 87 -9.18 -1.61 -22.88
C LYS A 87 -9.19 -1.88 -21.38
N ALA A 88 -10.14 -2.69 -20.90
CA ALA A 88 -10.16 -3.08 -19.50
C ALA A 88 -8.89 -3.79 -19.05
N TYR A 89 -8.35 -4.69 -19.88
CA TYR A 89 -7.13 -5.42 -19.58
C TYR A 89 -5.92 -4.49 -19.44
N ALA A 90 -5.77 -3.54 -20.37
CA ALA A 90 -4.72 -2.53 -20.30
C ALA A 90 -4.86 -1.67 -19.04
N LEU A 91 -6.08 -1.18 -18.74
CA LEU A 91 -6.36 -0.40 -17.53
C LEU A 91 -6.06 -1.18 -16.25
N TYR A 92 -6.44 -2.45 -16.18
CA TYR A 92 -6.12 -3.35 -15.07
C TYR A 92 -4.61 -3.48 -14.85
N LYS A 93 -3.84 -3.70 -15.92
CA LYS A 93 -2.37 -3.78 -15.86
C LYS A 93 -1.71 -2.45 -15.48
N LEU A 94 -2.38 -1.33 -15.72
CA LEU A 94 -1.98 0.02 -15.30
C LEU A 94 -2.52 0.40 -13.90
N ASN A 95 -3.11 -0.56 -13.17
CA ASN A 95 -3.68 -0.36 -11.84
C ASN A 95 -4.87 0.62 -11.78
N LEU A 96 -5.55 0.87 -12.90
CA LEU A 96 -6.77 1.66 -13.01
C LEU A 96 -8.00 0.73 -12.88
N VAL A 97 -8.14 0.11 -11.71
CA VAL A 97 -9.08 -0.99 -11.46
C VAL A 97 -10.55 -0.57 -11.63
N GLU A 98 -10.94 0.61 -11.14
CA GLU A 98 -12.32 1.12 -11.26
C GLU A 98 -12.71 1.32 -12.74
N ASP A 99 -11.84 1.95 -13.53
CA ASP A 99 -12.07 2.13 -14.98
C ASP A 99 -12.15 0.79 -15.72
N ALA A 100 -11.32 -0.18 -15.35
CA ALA A 100 -11.36 -1.53 -15.91
C ALA A 100 -12.71 -2.21 -15.63
N ILE A 101 -13.25 -2.10 -14.42
CA ILE A 101 -14.57 -2.63 -14.05
C ILE A 101 -15.66 -2.04 -14.95
N ILE A 102 -15.69 -0.72 -15.13
CA ILE A 102 -16.69 -0.06 -15.97
C ILE A 102 -16.67 -0.62 -17.40
N ARG A 103 -15.48 -0.84 -17.97
CA ARG A 103 -15.33 -1.39 -19.33
C ARG A 103 -15.75 -2.86 -19.40
N LEU A 104 -15.43 -3.68 -18.39
CA LEU A 104 -15.83 -5.09 -18.32
C LEU A 104 -17.33 -5.27 -18.15
N GLU A 105 -17.97 -4.46 -17.31
CA GLU A 105 -19.42 -4.48 -17.15
C GLU A 105 -20.13 -4.09 -18.44
N ARG A 106 -19.56 -3.14 -19.19
CA ARG A 106 -20.06 -2.80 -20.53
C ARG A 106 -19.81 -3.94 -21.52
N ALA A 107 -18.62 -4.55 -21.55
CA ALA A 107 -18.32 -5.68 -22.43
C ALA A 107 -19.31 -6.84 -22.23
N ALA A 108 -19.64 -7.15 -20.98
CA ALA A 108 -20.61 -8.19 -20.63
C ALA A 108 -22.04 -7.92 -21.15
N ARG A 109 -22.41 -6.65 -21.41
CA ARG A 109 -23.71 -6.29 -21.98
C ARG A 109 -23.77 -6.46 -23.50
N PHE A 110 -22.64 -6.32 -24.18
CA PHE A 110 -22.56 -6.34 -25.65
C PHE A 110 -21.99 -7.64 -26.22
N VAL A 111 -21.41 -8.51 -25.39
CA VAL A 111 -20.88 -9.80 -25.85
C VAL A 111 -22.00 -10.74 -26.26
N ASP A 112 -21.82 -11.39 -27.43
CA ASP A 112 -22.71 -12.42 -27.95
C ASP A 112 -21.95 -13.72 -28.28
N ILE A 113 -22.67 -14.73 -28.78
CA ILE A 113 -22.12 -16.06 -29.09
C ILE A 113 -21.12 -16.07 -30.27
N ASN A 114 -21.14 -15.05 -31.12
CA ASN A 114 -20.24 -14.91 -32.27
C ASN A 114 -18.99 -14.10 -31.96
N SER A 115 -18.95 -13.45 -30.78
CA SER A 115 -17.81 -12.65 -30.35
C SER A 115 -16.53 -13.51 -30.21
N PRO A 116 -15.37 -13.03 -30.68
CA PRO A 116 -14.08 -13.69 -30.43
C PRO A 116 -13.71 -13.81 -28.94
N ILE A 117 -14.39 -13.05 -28.08
CA ILE A 117 -14.23 -13.15 -26.63
C ILE A 117 -15.50 -13.65 -25.97
N SER A 118 -15.33 -14.62 -25.05
CA SER A 118 -16.44 -15.20 -24.31
C SER A 118 -16.87 -14.34 -23.10
N LEU A 119 -18.15 -14.43 -22.73
CA LEU A 119 -18.66 -13.87 -21.47
C LEU A 119 -17.90 -14.40 -20.24
N LEU A 120 -17.45 -15.66 -20.27
CA LEU A 120 -16.64 -16.24 -19.20
C LEU A 120 -15.29 -15.51 -19.03
N THR A 121 -14.62 -15.21 -20.14
CA THR A 121 -13.34 -14.47 -20.13
C THR A 121 -13.52 -13.08 -19.51
N ILE A 122 -14.60 -12.38 -19.89
CA ILE A 122 -14.94 -11.07 -19.32
C ILE A 122 -15.23 -11.19 -17.82
N ASN A 123 -16.08 -12.13 -17.42
CA ASN A 123 -16.46 -12.32 -16.02
C ASN A 123 -15.30 -12.72 -15.11
N ASN A 124 -14.34 -13.50 -15.62
CA ASN A 124 -13.15 -13.87 -14.85
C ASN A 124 -12.31 -12.64 -14.50
N LEU A 125 -12.03 -11.76 -15.47
CA LEU A 125 -11.29 -10.52 -15.20
C LEU A 125 -12.12 -9.55 -14.34
N LEU A 126 -13.44 -9.48 -14.56
CA LEU A 126 -14.34 -8.66 -13.74
C LEU A 126 -14.31 -9.10 -12.28
N LEU A 127 -14.33 -10.41 -12.01
CA LEU A 127 -14.23 -10.96 -10.65
C LEU A 127 -12.88 -10.59 -10.00
N VAL A 128 -11.77 -10.69 -10.74
CA VAL A 128 -10.45 -10.26 -10.26
C VAL A 128 -10.45 -8.77 -9.91
N CYS A 129 -10.95 -7.92 -10.82
CA CYS A 129 -11.01 -6.48 -10.59
C CYS A 129 -11.92 -6.13 -9.42
N LYS A 130 -13.11 -6.75 -9.29
CA LYS A 130 -14.02 -6.52 -8.16
C LYS A 130 -13.42 -6.95 -6.83
N LYS A 131 -12.69 -8.06 -6.76
CA LYS A 131 -11.95 -8.46 -5.54
C LYS A 131 -10.85 -7.46 -5.18
N LEU A 132 -10.15 -6.92 -6.17
CA LEU A 132 -9.12 -5.90 -5.96
C LEU A 132 -9.73 -4.58 -5.49
N GLU A 133 -10.82 -4.14 -6.14
CA GLU A 133 -11.57 -2.95 -5.75
C GLU A 133 -12.13 -3.09 -4.33
N GLU A 134 -12.71 -4.25 -3.99
CA GLU A 134 -13.18 -4.55 -2.63
C GLU A 134 -12.02 -4.51 -1.62
N LYS A 135 -10.86 -5.10 -1.95
CA LYS A 135 -9.66 -5.02 -1.11
C LYS A 135 -9.18 -3.58 -0.93
N MET A 136 -9.27 -2.75 -1.97
CA MET A 136 -8.91 -1.32 -1.92
C MET A 136 -9.94 -0.51 -1.11
N LYS A 137 -11.23 -0.84 -1.22
CA LYS A 137 -12.32 -0.24 -0.42
C LYS A 137 -12.22 -0.63 1.05
N LEU A 138 -11.93 -1.89 1.36
CA LEU A 138 -11.66 -2.38 2.71
C LEU A 138 -10.47 -1.67 3.37
N LYS A 139 -9.56 -1.06 2.59
CA LYS A 139 -8.47 -0.23 3.11
C LYS A 139 -8.87 1.22 3.38
N LYS A 140 -10.03 1.69 2.92
CA LYS A 140 -10.42 3.10 3.03
C LYS A 140 -11.43 3.29 4.16
N LEU A 141 -11.07 4.08 5.15
CA LEU A 141 -11.95 4.46 6.26
C LEU A 141 -13.17 5.26 5.75
N SER A 142 -14.32 5.07 6.39
CA SER A 142 -15.52 5.88 6.14
C SER A 142 -15.28 7.35 6.51
N SER A 143 -16.11 8.26 6.00
CA SER A 143 -16.03 9.68 6.35
C SER A 143 -16.25 9.91 7.85
N GLU A 144 -17.14 9.12 8.45
CA GLU A 144 -17.46 9.13 9.87
C GLU A 144 -16.27 8.64 10.72
N ASP A 145 -15.59 7.57 10.31
CA ASP A 145 -14.42 7.04 11.03
C ASP A 145 -13.24 8.00 10.95
N ARG A 146 -13.04 8.64 9.79
CA ARG A 146 -12.05 9.71 9.62
C ARG A 146 -12.38 10.91 10.50
N GLN A 147 -13.65 11.30 10.58
CA GLN A 147 -14.08 12.38 11.47
C GLN A 147 -13.84 12.02 12.95
N ALA A 148 -14.09 10.77 13.35
CA ALA A 148 -13.79 10.29 14.70
C ALA A 148 -12.29 10.38 15.02
N PHE A 149 -11.43 9.97 14.08
CA PHE A 149 -9.98 10.14 14.19
C PHE A 149 -9.59 11.61 14.39
N PHE A 150 -9.98 12.53 13.50
CA PHE A 150 -9.58 13.93 13.62
C PHE A 150 -10.14 14.60 14.87
N THR A 151 -11.37 14.25 15.26
CA THR A 151 -11.97 14.74 16.52
C THR A 151 -11.13 14.31 17.72
N HIS A 152 -10.73 13.04 17.75
CA HIS A 152 -9.86 12.51 18.79
C HIS A 152 -8.48 13.16 18.78
N ILE A 153 -7.84 13.23 17.61
CA ILE A 153 -6.49 13.75 17.46
C ILE A 153 -6.41 15.21 17.89
N ASN A 154 -7.34 16.04 17.42
CA ASN A 154 -7.39 17.45 17.76
C ASN A 154 -7.70 17.70 19.24
N LYS A 155 -8.51 16.85 19.86
CA LYS A 155 -8.86 16.96 21.28
C LYS A 155 -7.70 16.62 22.21
N HIS A 156 -6.93 15.58 21.88
CA HIS A 156 -5.94 15.00 22.81
C HIS A 156 -4.50 15.36 22.50
N PHE A 157 -4.15 15.60 21.24
CA PHE A 157 -2.75 15.81 20.82
C PHE A 157 -2.53 17.18 20.19
N GLY A 158 -3.53 17.72 19.48
CA GLY A 158 -3.49 19.02 18.85
C GLY A 158 -3.72 18.97 17.34
N LYS A 159 -3.47 20.08 16.67
CA LYS A 159 -3.70 20.19 15.22
C LYS A 159 -2.79 19.23 14.46
N SER A 160 -3.39 18.50 13.53
CA SER A 160 -2.70 17.58 12.62
C SER A 160 -2.63 18.15 11.21
N LYS A 161 -1.54 17.85 10.50
CA LYS A 161 -1.37 18.12 9.06
C LYS A 161 -0.89 16.86 8.35
N LEU A 162 -1.42 16.61 7.15
CA LEU A 162 -0.95 15.49 6.35
C LEU A 162 0.53 15.69 6.01
N LEU A 163 1.36 14.70 6.30
CA LEU A 163 2.80 14.72 6.06
C LEU A 163 3.15 13.98 4.76
N PHE A 164 2.67 12.75 4.60
CA PHE A 164 2.84 11.94 3.38
C PHE A 164 1.83 10.80 3.32
N ASN A 165 1.80 10.09 2.19
CA ASN A 165 1.02 8.87 1.96
C ASN A 165 1.96 7.74 1.58
N ALA A 166 1.70 6.51 2.05
CA ALA A 166 2.40 5.31 1.61
C ALA A 166 1.47 4.09 1.68
N ASP A 167 1.41 3.30 0.60
CA ASP A 167 0.65 2.03 0.52
C ASP A 167 -0.84 2.10 0.91
N GLY A 168 -1.46 3.27 0.74
CA GLY A 168 -2.86 3.53 1.12
C GLY A 168 -3.06 3.93 2.58
N VAL A 169 -1.97 4.24 3.30
CA VAL A 169 -1.97 4.80 4.66
C VAL A 169 -1.51 6.25 4.60
N GLU A 170 -2.25 7.13 5.26
CA GLU A 170 -1.87 8.53 5.45
C GLU A 170 -1.08 8.69 6.74
N PHE A 171 -0.08 9.56 6.75
CA PHE A 171 0.68 9.90 7.95
C PHE A 171 0.50 11.38 8.26
N TYR A 172 0.01 11.67 9.45
CA TYR A 172 -0.25 13.02 9.92
C TYR A 172 0.80 13.45 10.95
N GLU A 173 1.37 14.64 10.77
CA GLU A 173 2.17 15.30 11.79
C GLU A 173 1.26 16.10 12.73
N ILE A 174 1.41 15.86 14.03
CA ILE A 174 0.90 16.71 15.10
C ILE A 174 2.06 17.55 15.61
N GLU A 175 1.87 18.87 15.57
CA GLU A 175 2.91 19.84 15.94
C GLU A 175 3.18 19.83 17.45
N ALA A 176 4.41 20.20 17.82
CA ALA A 176 4.78 20.40 19.21
C ALA A 176 3.93 21.49 19.88
N SER A 177 3.58 21.28 21.14
CA SER A 177 2.87 22.24 21.98
C SER A 177 3.71 22.62 23.20
N GLU A 178 3.24 23.59 24.00
CA GLU A 178 3.92 23.96 25.25
C GLU A 178 3.98 22.80 26.26
N GLN A 179 2.98 21.91 26.26
CA GLN A 179 2.94 20.73 27.13
C GLN A 179 3.79 19.58 26.60
N HIS A 180 4.00 19.53 25.28
CA HIS A 180 4.69 18.44 24.60
C HIS A 180 5.65 19.03 23.55
N ASP A 181 6.91 19.28 23.92
CA ASP A 181 7.94 19.89 23.04
C ASP A 181 8.55 18.88 22.04
N TYR A 182 7.69 18.09 21.42
CA TYR A 182 7.99 17.08 20.43
C TYR A 182 6.87 16.99 19.41
N LYS A 183 7.15 16.41 18.24
CA LYS A 183 6.13 16.13 17.23
C LYS A 183 5.75 14.66 17.25
N MET A 184 4.49 14.37 16.95
CA MET A 184 4.00 13.00 16.78
C MET A 184 3.63 12.80 15.33
N ILE A 185 4.09 11.71 14.71
CA ILE A 185 3.62 11.27 13.41
C ILE A 185 2.71 10.06 13.63
N VAL A 186 1.45 10.15 13.22
CA VAL A 186 0.42 9.12 13.44
C VAL A 186 -0.16 8.65 12.11
N SER A 187 -0.39 7.35 11.97
CA SER A 187 -1.03 6.77 10.80
C SER A 187 -2.55 6.97 10.81
N LEU A 188 -3.14 6.98 9.62
CA LEU A 188 -4.57 6.87 9.37
C LEU A 188 -4.79 5.91 8.19
N GLY A 189 -5.52 4.82 8.44
CA GLY A 189 -5.86 3.82 7.42
C GLY A 189 -5.48 2.40 7.81
N VAL A 190 -4.64 2.20 8.84
CA VAL A 190 -4.34 0.85 9.35
C VAL A 190 -5.60 0.25 9.97
N SER A 191 -6.38 1.07 10.68
CA SER A 191 -7.63 0.68 11.34
C SER A 191 -8.77 0.31 10.38
N ALA A 192 -8.60 0.53 9.08
CA ALA A 192 -9.55 0.04 8.07
C ALA A 192 -9.60 -1.49 8.04
N LEU A 193 -8.48 -2.15 8.36
CA LEU A 193 -8.42 -3.60 8.53
C LEU A 193 -8.74 -4.01 9.98
N SER A 194 -9.62 -4.99 10.15
CA SER A 194 -9.75 -5.73 11.42
C SER A 194 -8.73 -6.87 11.47
N MET A 195 -7.80 -6.80 12.42
CA MET A 195 -6.79 -7.83 12.70
C MET A 195 -7.40 -9.04 13.42
N PRO A 196 -6.84 -10.26 13.24
CA PRO A 196 -7.31 -11.44 13.96
C PRO A 196 -6.89 -11.38 15.43
N VAL A 197 -7.86 -11.08 16.31
CA VAL A 197 -7.60 -10.93 17.75
C VAL A 197 -7.40 -12.30 18.42
N PRO A 198 -6.37 -12.46 19.29
CA PRO A 198 -6.15 -13.71 20.02
C PRO A 198 -7.35 -14.10 20.90
N GLN A 199 -7.54 -15.41 21.09
CA GLN A 199 -8.61 -15.94 21.93
C GLN A 199 -8.52 -15.37 23.36
N GLY A 200 -9.66 -14.94 23.91
CA GLY A 200 -9.75 -14.35 25.25
C GLY A 200 -9.74 -12.82 25.28
N PHE A 201 -9.55 -12.17 24.13
CA PHE A 201 -9.64 -10.71 24.00
C PHE A 201 -10.83 -10.30 23.14
N SER A 202 -11.41 -9.12 23.43
CA SER A 202 -12.54 -8.58 22.68
C SER A 202 -12.10 -8.11 21.29
N GLU A 203 -12.72 -8.66 20.24
CA GLU A 203 -12.48 -8.22 18.86
C GLU A 203 -12.83 -6.74 18.68
N LYS A 204 -13.95 -6.32 19.26
CA LYS A 204 -14.44 -4.93 19.20
C LYS A 204 -13.44 -3.94 19.80
N GLU A 205 -12.66 -4.38 20.79
CA GLU A 205 -11.70 -3.51 21.50
C GLU A 205 -10.27 -3.58 20.96
N ASN A 206 -9.89 -4.65 20.25
CA ASN A 206 -8.48 -4.93 19.94
C ASN A 206 -8.18 -5.14 18.44
N SER A 207 -9.19 -5.30 17.58
CA SER A 207 -8.95 -5.64 16.17
C SER A 207 -8.46 -4.46 15.32
N LYS A 208 -8.59 -3.21 15.79
CA LYS A 208 -8.20 -2.02 15.02
C LYS A 208 -7.13 -1.22 15.76
N THR A 209 -6.15 -0.73 15.00
CA THR A 209 -5.06 0.10 15.53
C THR A 209 -4.63 1.17 14.54
N GLU A 210 -4.09 2.27 15.06
CA GLU A 210 -3.19 3.15 14.33
C GLU A 210 -1.85 3.22 15.08
N LEU A 211 -0.78 3.47 14.34
CA LEU A 211 0.57 3.47 14.86
C LEU A 211 1.14 4.88 14.80
N CYS A 212 1.95 5.24 15.77
CA CYS A 212 2.63 6.52 15.76
C CYS A 212 4.11 6.41 16.15
N VAL A 213 4.87 7.44 15.81
CA VAL A 213 6.23 7.65 16.32
C VAL A 213 6.33 9.07 16.84
N ILE A 214 6.98 9.23 18.00
CA ILE A 214 7.16 10.55 18.62
C ILE A 214 8.61 10.97 18.47
N LEU A 215 8.83 12.09 17.80
CA LEU A 215 10.14 12.58 17.39
C LEU A 215 10.44 13.94 18.03
N PRO A 216 11.72 14.25 18.30
CA PRO A 216 12.13 15.59 18.72
C PRO A 216 11.57 16.66 17.77
N LYS A 217 11.18 17.81 18.30
CA LYS A 217 10.63 18.93 17.52
C LYS A 217 11.51 19.32 16.33
N LYS A 218 12.83 19.30 16.53
CA LYS A 218 13.85 19.65 15.52
C LYS A 218 14.31 18.48 14.64
N TRP A 219 13.63 17.32 14.69
CA TRP A 219 14.01 16.17 13.88
C TRP A 219 13.89 16.50 12.39
N GLU A 220 14.99 16.36 11.64
CA GLU A 220 15.03 16.60 10.21
C GLU A 220 14.32 15.48 9.44
N MET A 221 13.32 15.85 8.64
CA MET A 221 12.54 14.90 7.85
C MET A 221 12.91 15.02 6.39
N ASN A 222 13.29 13.90 5.79
CA ASN A 222 13.26 13.72 4.35
C ASN A 222 11.98 12.95 4.02
N LEU A 223 11.15 13.52 3.13
CA LEU A 223 9.86 12.95 2.72
C LEU A 223 9.89 12.38 1.29
N ASN A 224 11.05 12.36 0.64
CA ASN A 224 11.22 11.65 -0.62
C ASN A 224 11.10 10.14 -0.34
N GLU A 225 10.21 9.43 -1.04
CA GLU A 225 9.96 7.99 -0.82
C GLU A 225 11.24 7.15 -0.83
N GLU A 226 12.20 7.44 -1.73
CA GLU A 226 13.47 6.71 -1.82
C GLU A 226 14.41 6.97 -0.64
N ARG A 227 14.23 8.09 0.07
CA ARG A 227 15.11 8.59 1.13
C ARG A 227 14.35 8.99 2.39
N LEU A 228 13.17 8.40 2.60
CA LEU A 228 12.30 8.71 3.73
C LEU A 228 13.08 8.53 5.04
N SER A 229 13.01 9.51 5.94
CA SER A 229 13.72 9.46 7.22
C SER A 229 13.44 8.13 7.93
N TRP A 230 14.48 7.49 8.46
CA TRP A 230 14.40 6.10 8.92
C TRP A 230 13.23 5.80 9.87
N PRO A 231 12.83 6.66 10.84
CA PRO A 231 11.70 6.34 11.72
C PRO A 231 10.38 6.26 10.94
N LEU A 232 10.21 7.12 9.93
CA LEU A 232 9.02 7.14 9.07
C LEU A 232 8.99 5.93 8.14
N LYS A 233 10.15 5.55 7.60
CA LYS A 233 10.29 4.33 6.78
C LYS A 233 9.93 3.07 7.58
N VAL A 234 10.40 2.97 8.83
CA VAL A 234 10.10 1.84 9.71
C VAL A 234 8.61 1.83 10.10
N LEU A 235 8.06 2.98 10.47
CA LEU A 235 6.63 3.11 10.80
C LEU A 235 5.74 2.70 9.61
N SER A 236 6.05 3.22 8.40
CA SER A 236 5.32 2.88 7.17
C SER A 236 5.43 1.39 6.82
N SER A 237 6.62 0.81 6.95
CA SER A 237 6.83 -0.63 6.72
C SER A 237 6.02 -1.48 7.71
N LEU A 238 5.93 -1.05 8.98
CA LEU A 238 5.13 -1.73 9.99
C LEU A 238 3.62 -1.61 9.70
N CYS A 239 3.14 -0.46 9.27
CA CYS A 239 1.75 -0.30 8.81
C CYS A 239 1.44 -1.24 7.64
N ASN A 240 2.32 -1.32 6.64
CA ASN A 240 2.14 -2.22 5.50
C ASN A 240 2.18 -3.70 5.92
N TYR A 241 3.04 -4.07 6.86
CA TYR A 241 3.07 -5.42 7.44
C TYR A 241 1.72 -5.80 8.06
N VAL A 242 1.11 -4.91 8.87
CA VAL A 242 -0.22 -5.14 9.44
C VAL A 242 -1.26 -5.38 8.35
N LEU A 243 -1.23 -4.57 7.29
CA LEU A 243 -2.19 -4.63 6.18
C LEU A 243 -2.02 -5.86 5.27
N THR A 244 -0.84 -6.46 5.22
CA THR A 244 -0.50 -7.54 4.28
C THR A 244 -0.50 -8.92 4.93
N GLU A 245 0.17 -9.06 6.07
CA GLU A 245 0.33 -10.33 6.78
C GLU A 245 -0.89 -10.72 7.62
N LYS A 246 -1.85 -9.79 7.80
CA LYS A 246 -3.04 -9.97 8.65
C LYS A 246 -2.67 -10.49 10.04
N ALA A 247 -1.56 -10.03 10.60
CA ALA A 247 -1.12 -10.41 11.94
C ALA A 247 -1.79 -9.54 13.01
N PHE A 248 -1.97 -10.08 14.21
CA PHE A 248 -2.32 -9.27 15.37
C PHE A 248 -1.13 -8.41 15.79
N VAL A 249 -1.31 -7.10 15.79
CA VAL A 249 -0.31 -6.12 16.22
C VAL A 249 -0.92 -5.24 17.29
N GLY A 250 -0.38 -5.32 18.50
CA GLY A 250 -0.86 -4.58 19.66
C GLY A 250 0.24 -4.28 20.66
N PHE A 251 -0.13 -3.90 21.89
CA PHE A 251 0.82 -3.61 22.95
C PHE A 251 1.87 -4.73 23.13
N GLY A 252 3.13 -4.35 23.14
CA GLY A 252 4.26 -5.25 23.32
C GLY A 252 4.67 -6.05 22.08
N PHE A 253 3.94 -5.93 20.96
CA PHE A 253 4.41 -6.43 19.67
C PHE A 253 5.81 -5.87 19.39
N SER A 254 6.73 -6.73 18.98
CA SER A 254 8.12 -6.34 18.72
C SER A 254 8.70 -7.12 17.55
N PHE A 255 9.63 -6.52 16.84
CA PHE A 255 10.35 -7.15 15.74
C PHE A 255 11.83 -6.77 15.75
N ASP A 256 12.63 -7.62 15.10
CA ASP A 256 14.06 -7.43 14.87
C ASP A 256 14.32 -7.33 13.36
N ASN A 257 14.98 -6.27 12.93
CA ASN A 257 15.43 -6.07 11.54
C ASN A 257 16.76 -6.82 11.26
N GLY A 258 17.37 -7.41 12.28
CA GLY A 258 18.66 -8.13 12.22
C GLY A 258 19.88 -7.23 12.02
N LYS A 259 19.66 -5.97 11.63
CA LYS A 259 20.67 -4.92 11.42
C LYS A 259 20.07 -3.54 11.69
N PRO A 260 20.88 -2.51 11.95
CA PRO A 260 20.37 -1.16 12.17
C PRO A 260 19.48 -0.64 11.03
N PHE A 261 18.47 0.16 11.38
CA PHE A 261 17.49 0.70 10.43
C PHE A 261 18.10 1.66 9.39
N SER A 262 19.22 2.28 9.72
CA SER A 262 20.00 3.11 8.81
C SER A 262 21.46 3.15 9.24
N SER A 263 22.34 3.64 8.36
CA SER A 263 23.76 3.88 8.68
C SER A 263 23.99 4.91 9.78
N HIS A 264 22.97 5.70 10.15
CA HIS A 264 23.07 6.79 11.12
C HIS A 264 22.54 6.45 12.50
N THR A 265 21.98 5.25 12.69
CA THR A 265 21.37 4.84 13.96
C THR A 265 21.84 3.47 14.39
N LYS A 266 21.77 3.18 15.69
CA LYS A 266 22.04 1.85 16.26
C LYS A 266 20.77 1.04 16.51
N PHE A 267 19.60 1.66 16.40
CA PHE A 267 18.33 0.96 16.54
C PHE A 267 18.16 -0.07 15.42
N GLN A 268 17.86 -1.31 15.79
CA GLN A 268 17.67 -2.41 14.84
C GLN A 268 16.33 -3.13 15.01
N GLY A 269 15.59 -2.85 16.06
CA GLY A 269 14.25 -3.41 16.25
C GLY A 269 13.31 -2.35 16.78
N ALA A 270 12.04 -2.69 16.96
CA ALA A 270 11.11 -1.82 17.64
C ALA A 270 10.09 -2.62 18.44
N MET A 271 9.44 -1.95 19.39
CA MET A 271 8.32 -2.47 20.16
C MET A 271 7.18 -1.45 20.20
N LEU A 272 5.94 -1.94 20.21
CA LEU A 272 4.76 -1.10 20.40
C LEU A 272 4.44 -0.91 21.88
N THR A 273 4.20 0.34 22.28
CA THR A 273 3.83 0.73 23.64
C THR A 273 2.60 1.63 23.65
N ALA A 274 2.03 1.88 24.83
CA ALA A 274 1.13 3.00 25.01
C ALA A 274 1.86 4.35 24.78
N LEU A 275 1.11 5.43 24.61
CA LEU A 275 1.62 6.79 24.35
C LEU A 275 2.26 7.47 25.58
N GLY A 276 2.79 6.71 26.56
CA GLY A 276 3.50 7.25 27.72
C GLY A 276 2.67 8.26 28.54
N ASP A 277 3.07 9.53 28.49
CA ASP A 277 2.56 10.63 29.30
C ASP A 277 1.11 11.04 28.98
N TYR A 278 0.56 10.57 27.86
CA TYR A 278 -0.83 10.86 27.51
C TYR A 278 -1.83 10.07 28.38
N PRO A 279 -2.96 10.68 28.76
CA PRO A 279 -3.96 10.04 29.61
C PRO A 279 -4.62 8.84 28.92
N LYS A 280 -5.28 7.97 29.69
CA LYS A 280 -5.89 6.73 29.16
C LYS A 280 -6.90 7.01 28.06
N GLU A 281 -7.66 8.09 28.19
CA GLU A 281 -8.68 8.51 27.23
C GLU A 281 -8.07 8.95 25.90
N ALA A 282 -6.78 9.27 25.84
CA ALA A 282 -6.09 9.60 24.59
C ALA A 282 -5.60 8.35 23.83
N GLN A 283 -5.51 7.19 24.49
CA GLN A 283 -4.89 5.98 23.93
C GLN A 283 -5.75 5.29 22.86
N ASN A 284 -7.04 5.63 22.76
CA ASN A 284 -7.96 5.03 21.80
C ASN A 284 -9.15 5.94 21.50
N TYR A 285 -9.85 5.66 20.40
CA TYR A 285 -11.12 6.28 20.05
C TYR A 285 -12.08 5.24 19.45
N GLN A 286 -13.38 5.55 19.43
CA GLN A 286 -14.38 4.69 18.80
C GLN A 286 -14.72 5.17 17.40
N VAL A 287 -14.81 4.23 16.47
CA VAL A 287 -15.29 4.44 15.09
C VAL A 287 -16.81 4.22 15.00
N ALA A 288 -17.42 4.55 13.86
CA ALA A 288 -18.89 4.67 13.73
C ALA A 288 -19.64 3.35 13.99
N ASP A 289 -19.02 2.20 13.68
CA ASP A 289 -19.54 0.87 13.97
C ASP A 289 -19.34 0.43 15.44
N GLY A 290 -18.76 1.32 16.26
CA GLY A 290 -18.49 1.13 17.68
C GLY A 290 -17.22 0.35 17.99
N PHE A 291 -16.43 -0.06 17.00
CA PHE A 291 -15.12 -0.65 17.27
C PHE A 291 -14.16 0.39 17.87
N GLN A 292 -13.26 -0.08 18.71
CA GLN A 292 -12.20 0.73 19.29
C GLN A 292 -10.95 0.68 18.40
N VAL A 293 -10.39 1.85 18.10
CA VAL A 293 -9.09 1.98 17.45
C VAL A 293 -8.07 2.36 18.50
N ASN A 294 -7.08 1.49 18.72
CA ASN A 294 -6.00 1.73 19.67
C ASN A 294 -4.83 2.46 19.00
N LEU A 295 -4.29 3.48 19.67
CA LEU A 295 -3.09 4.18 19.27
C LEU A 295 -1.88 3.56 19.97
N PHE A 296 -0.90 3.07 19.21
CA PHE A 296 0.35 2.57 19.77
C PHE A 296 1.55 3.36 19.28
N GLN A 297 2.44 3.69 20.23
CA GLN A 297 3.74 4.27 19.93
C GLN A 297 4.72 3.18 19.51
N MET A 298 5.37 3.36 18.38
CA MET A 298 6.56 2.61 17.99
C MET A 298 7.77 3.18 18.74
N VAL A 299 8.38 2.34 19.58
CA VAL A 299 9.62 2.61 20.31
C VAL A 299 10.76 1.81 19.69
N PRO A 300 11.72 2.46 19.02
CA PRO A 300 12.93 1.81 18.51
C PRO A 300 13.78 1.21 19.65
N LEU A 301 14.31 0.02 19.41
CA LEU A 301 15.09 -0.78 20.35
C LEU A 301 16.54 -0.97 19.87
N LEU A 302 17.47 -0.85 20.82
CA LEU A 302 18.88 -1.12 20.63
C LEU A 302 19.15 -2.64 20.65
N PRO A 303 20.32 -3.11 20.17
CA PRO A 303 20.55 -4.54 19.95
C PRO A 303 20.34 -5.43 21.18
N MET A 304 20.77 -5.00 22.38
CA MET A 304 20.60 -5.83 23.58
C MET A 304 19.17 -5.76 24.12
N GLU A 305 18.43 -4.68 23.87
CA GLU A 305 17.00 -4.57 24.17
C GLU A 305 16.16 -5.48 23.28
N VAL A 306 16.51 -5.59 21.99
CA VAL A 306 15.92 -6.56 21.07
C VAL A 306 16.18 -7.98 21.54
N ALA A 307 17.43 -8.30 21.89
CA ALA A 307 17.79 -9.62 22.42
C ALA A 307 17.04 -9.93 23.73
N TYR A 308 16.86 -8.93 24.61
CA TYR A 308 16.13 -9.08 25.85
C TYR A 308 14.65 -9.42 25.61
N ARG A 309 13.99 -8.80 24.60
CA ARG A 309 12.59 -9.05 24.23
C ARG A 309 12.30 -10.46 23.74
N LEU A 310 13.31 -11.21 23.31
CA LEU A 310 13.12 -12.62 22.88
C LEU A 310 12.68 -13.54 24.03
N ASN A 311 13.07 -13.23 25.26
CA ASN A 311 12.85 -14.11 26.42
C ASN A 311 12.13 -13.44 27.60
N HIS A 312 11.81 -12.16 27.49
CA HIS A 312 11.12 -11.39 28.54
C HIS A 312 9.86 -10.75 27.97
N SER A 313 8.98 -10.19 28.79
CA SER A 313 7.80 -9.47 28.32
C SER A 313 8.11 -8.02 27.94
N ALA A 314 7.17 -7.36 27.27
CA ALA A 314 7.25 -5.92 27.03
C ALA A 314 7.27 -5.13 28.35
N GLN A 315 6.51 -5.57 29.35
CA GLN A 315 6.46 -4.93 30.67
C GLN A 315 7.82 -5.02 31.39
N ASP A 316 8.53 -6.14 31.27
CA ASP A 316 9.87 -6.29 31.86
C ASP A 316 10.85 -5.27 31.28
N LEU A 317 10.82 -5.06 29.96
CA LEU A 317 11.67 -4.06 29.31
C LEU A 317 11.25 -2.63 29.70
N LEU A 318 9.96 -2.33 29.77
CA LEU A 318 9.45 -1.03 30.25
C LEU A 318 9.90 -0.74 31.69
N ASN A 319 9.90 -1.76 32.55
CA ASN A 319 10.41 -1.64 33.92
C ASN A 319 11.91 -1.33 33.95
N LEU A 320 12.70 -1.90 33.03
CA LEU A 320 14.12 -1.58 32.89
C LEU A 320 14.34 -0.13 32.44
N PHE A 321 13.58 0.36 31.44
CA PHE A 321 13.64 1.76 31.03
C PHE A 321 13.36 2.71 32.21
N LYS A 322 12.32 2.41 32.99
CA LYS A 322 11.98 3.17 34.20
C LYS A 322 13.08 3.12 35.25
N LEU A 323 13.61 1.93 35.55
CA LEU A 323 14.68 1.73 36.53
C LEU A 323 15.97 2.47 36.15
N ARG A 324 16.25 2.58 34.85
CA ARG A 324 17.43 3.26 34.31
C ARG A 324 17.19 4.73 33.95
N HIS A 325 16.01 5.27 34.28
CA HIS A 325 15.62 6.64 34.00
C HIS A 325 15.78 7.03 32.52
N VAL A 326 15.48 6.09 31.61
CA VAL A 326 15.51 6.33 30.17
C VAL A 326 14.10 6.67 29.69
N ALA A 327 13.94 7.89 29.17
CA ALA A 327 12.71 8.31 28.51
C ALA A 327 12.61 7.67 27.11
N LEU A 328 11.41 7.22 26.75
CA LEU A 328 11.10 6.66 25.42
C LEU A 328 10.50 7.71 24.48
N THR A 329 10.08 8.85 25.04
CA THR A 329 9.36 9.90 24.36
C THR A 329 9.98 11.26 24.72
N PRO A 330 10.38 12.07 23.72
CA PRO A 330 10.51 11.71 22.30
C PRO A 330 11.68 10.74 22.05
N LEU A 331 11.75 10.19 20.84
CA LEU A 331 12.89 9.40 20.39
C LEU A 331 14.21 10.17 20.58
N PHE A 332 15.15 9.60 21.32
CA PHE A 332 16.50 10.13 21.49
C PHE A 332 17.55 9.09 21.07
N GLU A 333 18.25 9.33 19.97
CA GLU A 333 19.24 8.38 19.43
C GLU A 333 20.47 8.18 20.32
N GLY A 334 20.77 9.14 21.19
CA GLY A 334 21.91 9.08 22.11
C GLY A 334 21.63 8.33 23.42
N ARG A 335 20.45 7.73 23.60
CA ARG A 335 20.12 7.01 24.85
C ARG A 335 20.96 5.73 24.98
N PRO A 336 21.32 5.31 26.21
CA PRO A 336 22.02 4.06 26.42
C PRO A 336 21.10 2.86 26.12
N ASP A 337 21.73 1.72 25.82
CA ASP A 337 21.05 0.43 25.81
C ASP A 337 20.84 -0.04 27.25
N VAL A 338 19.58 -0.14 27.69
CA VAL A 338 19.28 -0.45 29.10
C VAL A 338 19.62 -1.89 29.49
N CYS A 339 19.88 -2.76 28.51
CA CYS A 339 20.21 -4.16 28.70
C CYS A 339 21.71 -4.46 28.62
N GLU A 340 22.53 -3.51 28.14
CA GLU A 340 23.99 -3.71 28.01
C GLU A 340 24.63 -4.11 29.35
N SER A 341 24.27 -3.42 30.44
CA SER A 341 24.79 -3.72 31.79
C SER A 341 24.27 -5.04 32.41
N LEU A 342 23.25 -5.68 31.84
CA LEU A 342 22.76 -6.98 32.33
C LEU A 342 23.67 -8.14 31.91
N THR A 343 24.45 -7.97 30.85
CA THR A 343 25.43 -8.98 30.40
C THR A 343 26.68 -9.05 31.28
N VAL A 344 26.99 -7.99 32.02
CA VAL A 344 28.19 -7.88 32.87
C VAL A 344 28.06 -8.66 34.18
N LYS A 345 26.85 -9.09 34.58
CA LYS A 345 26.64 -9.98 35.73
C LYS A 345 26.58 -11.45 35.31
N LYS A 346 27.70 -11.94 34.76
CA LYS A 346 28.11 -13.34 34.86
C LYS A 346 29.56 -13.34 35.35
N VAL A 347 29.73 -13.40 36.67
CA VAL A 347 30.98 -13.83 37.30
C VAL A 347 30.84 -15.31 37.60
#